data_AF-A0A409YH40-F1
#
_entry.id   AF-A0A409YH40-F1
#
_cell.length_a   1.000
_cell.length_b   1.000
_cell.length_c   1.000
_cell.angle_alpha   90.00
_cell.angle_beta   90.00
_cell.angle_gamma   90.00
#
_symmetry.space_group_name_H-M   'P 1'
#
loop_
_entity.id
_entity.type
_entity.pdbx_description
1 polymer ?
#
loop_
_entity_poly.entity_id
_entity_poly.type
_entity_poly.pdbx_seq_one_letter_code
_entity_poly.pdbx_strand_id
1 'polypeptide(L)'
;MDPGFDLEQASVSLLRYTKEREKDIHSGIQLLNMFKACTYMLYLNDPKAYESLQDESDETLAVAEYNGIGRLISSQVVEDGMEMEANEVVVSLQGIVTSKDLPPFRGRVNPAKIQFYRHAVTIAVIDEAVCEKVLERIGHVQNLFKRHYGDGLVDACAFTTYVPGKTSYNTFDISNRMFKKKLDADGEQVRLLGRVADPDGAIQAAADSNGLVHTADNEVFFFERKKDPIKGQYRFIAAEPTIFQIGDIVEVQLSFVGLPLHQKKRKLSLALRSLGLIDAKYAKELSLAKFKTGARASGPPRSMLKRSVGYTEENVSIAESRMASMEVDDKDNGDKAGGADASSSKADSNKKRPEKKRG
;
A
#
# COMPACT_ATOMS: atom_id res chain seq x y z
N MET A 1 3.50 -14.11 -7.00
CA MET A 1 2.92 -13.05 -7.85
C MET A 1 1.89 -13.65 -8.78
N ASP A 2 0.94 -12.85 -9.24
CA ASP A 2 0.00 -13.25 -10.27
C ASP A 2 0.79 -13.51 -11.59
N PRO A 3 0.64 -14.67 -12.24
CA PRO A 3 1.36 -14.98 -13.48
C PRO A 3 1.02 -14.03 -14.63
N GLY A 4 -0.04 -13.23 -14.53
CA GLY A 4 -0.39 -12.21 -15.52
C GLY A 4 0.36 -10.88 -15.39
N PHE A 5 1.26 -10.72 -14.41
CA PHE A 5 2.04 -9.48 -14.26
C PHE A 5 3.31 -9.53 -15.12
N ASP A 6 3.38 -8.66 -16.14
CA ASP A 6 4.59 -8.50 -16.94
C ASP A 6 5.62 -7.63 -16.20
N LEU A 7 6.39 -8.30 -15.36
CA LEU A 7 7.45 -7.70 -14.56
C LEU A 7 8.55 -7.09 -15.43
N GLU A 8 8.77 -7.62 -16.64
CA GLU A 8 9.76 -7.11 -17.60
C GLU A 8 9.32 -5.76 -18.16
N GLN A 9 8.04 -5.61 -18.51
CA GLN A 9 7.54 -4.34 -19.00
C GLN A 9 7.58 -3.24 -17.92
N ALA A 10 7.24 -3.61 -16.68
CA ALA A 10 7.31 -2.69 -15.55
C ALA A 10 8.76 -2.32 -15.21
N SER A 11 9.71 -3.26 -15.32
CA SER A 11 11.14 -2.97 -15.11
C SER A 11 11.69 -2.00 -16.14
N VAL A 12 11.33 -2.15 -17.42
CA VAL A 12 11.74 -1.24 -18.49
C VAL A 12 11.22 0.17 -18.23
N SER A 13 10.02 0.31 -17.69
CA SER A 13 9.48 1.63 -17.33
C SER A 13 10.13 2.23 -16.10
N LEU A 14 10.46 1.41 -15.09
CA LEU A 14 11.26 1.85 -13.96
C LEU A 14 12.64 2.33 -14.43
N LEU A 15 13.30 1.62 -15.34
CA LEU A 15 14.59 2.00 -15.92
C LEU A 15 14.51 3.25 -16.80
N ARG A 16 13.43 3.42 -17.57
CA ARG A 16 13.20 4.67 -18.31
C ARG A 16 13.01 5.82 -17.33
N TYR A 17 12.26 5.58 -16.26
CA TYR A 17 12.00 6.58 -15.24
C TYR A 17 13.29 7.02 -14.53
N THR A 18 14.14 6.08 -14.11
CA THR A 18 15.43 6.42 -13.49
C THR A 18 16.29 7.27 -14.42
N LYS A 19 16.35 6.94 -15.72
CA LYS A 19 17.09 7.72 -16.74
C LYS A 19 16.49 9.11 -17.03
N GLU A 20 15.16 9.23 -17.06
CA GLU A 20 14.50 10.53 -17.17
C GLU A 20 14.79 11.40 -15.93
N ARG A 21 14.84 10.77 -14.76
CA ARG A 21 15.10 11.44 -13.48
C ARG A 21 16.56 11.85 -13.28
N GLU A 22 17.53 11.14 -13.85
CA GLU A 22 18.94 11.58 -13.88
C GLU A 22 19.11 12.96 -14.56
N LYS A 23 18.17 13.36 -15.42
CA LYS A 23 18.14 14.70 -16.03
C LYS A 23 17.47 15.75 -15.16
N ASP A 24 16.58 15.34 -14.24
CA ASP A 24 15.94 16.20 -13.26
C ASP A 24 16.81 16.29 -12.00
N ILE A 25 17.67 17.31 -11.95
CA ILE A 25 18.68 17.61 -10.89
C ILE A 25 18.09 17.63 -9.46
N HIS A 26 16.76 17.62 -9.29
CA HIS A 26 16.08 17.81 -8.00
C HIS A 26 15.29 16.62 -7.48
N SER A 27 15.35 15.42 -8.08
CA SER A 27 14.52 14.32 -7.56
C SER A 27 15.23 12.96 -7.50
N GLY A 28 15.50 12.53 -6.25
CA GLY A 28 15.65 11.16 -5.76
C GLY A 28 16.38 10.12 -6.61
N ILE A 29 17.70 10.08 -6.50
CA ILE A 29 18.38 8.82 -6.20
C ILE A 29 18.99 9.03 -4.82
N GLN A 30 18.20 9.08 -3.75
CA GLN A 30 18.73 9.41 -2.41
C GLN A 30 19.44 8.25 -1.72
N LEU A 31 19.34 6.99 -2.16
CA LEU A 31 20.26 5.97 -1.65
C LEU A 31 21.68 6.20 -2.15
N LEU A 32 21.86 6.51 -3.44
CA LEU A 32 23.17 6.89 -3.99
C LEU A 32 23.53 8.34 -3.61
N ASN A 33 22.55 9.24 -3.51
CA ASN A 33 22.73 10.66 -3.21
C ASN A 33 22.75 10.99 -1.72
N MET A 34 22.35 10.13 -0.79
CA MET A 34 22.64 10.35 0.62
C MET A 34 24.11 10.06 0.91
N PHE A 35 24.66 8.98 0.34
CA PHE A 35 26.10 8.75 0.41
C PHE A 35 26.84 9.81 -0.40
N LYS A 36 26.33 10.21 -1.58
CA LYS A 36 26.89 11.39 -2.23
C LYS A 36 26.66 12.67 -1.45
N ALA A 37 25.59 12.90 -0.68
CA ALA A 37 25.38 14.16 0.06
C ALA A 37 26.27 14.29 1.29
N CYS A 38 26.72 13.17 1.88
CA CYS A 38 27.87 13.17 2.78
C CYS A 38 29.20 13.46 2.02
N THR A 39 29.21 13.34 0.70
CA THR A 39 30.36 13.65 -0.19
C THR A 39 30.20 14.98 -0.97
N TYR A 40 29.01 15.61 -1.02
CA TYR A 40 28.65 16.67 -1.99
C TYR A 40 28.58 18.05 -1.35
N MET A 41 29.34 18.29 -0.28
CA MET A 41 29.77 19.65 0.05
C MET A 41 31.08 20.03 -0.65
N LEU A 42 31.71 19.14 -1.45
CA LEU A 42 32.90 19.47 -2.22
C LEU A 42 32.91 18.79 -3.62
N TYR A 43 32.76 19.64 -4.65
CA TYR A 43 33.20 19.49 -6.05
C TYR A 43 32.34 18.76 -7.09
N LEU A 44 31.82 19.57 -8.00
CA LEU A 44 31.77 19.31 -9.45
C LEU A 44 33.19 19.53 -10.01
N ASN A 45 33.84 18.48 -10.57
CA ASN A 45 34.71 18.52 -11.79
C ASN A 45 35.87 17.49 -11.89
N ASP A 46 36.08 16.54 -10.97
CA ASP A 46 37.17 15.54 -11.16
C ASP A 46 36.76 14.09 -10.81
N PRO A 47 36.67 13.17 -11.80
CA PRO A 47 36.35 11.75 -11.57
C PRO A 47 37.44 10.98 -10.78
N LYS A 48 38.66 11.51 -10.65
CA LYS A 48 39.77 10.82 -9.97
C LYS A 48 39.78 10.99 -8.45
N ALA A 49 38.99 11.90 -7.90
CA ALA A 49 38.88 12.12 -6.44
C ALA A 49 37.94 11.12 -5.74
N TYR A 50 37.20 10.29 -6.49
CA TYR A 50 36.15 9.40 -5.94
C TYR A 50 36.72 8.19 -5.17
N GLU A 51 37.91 7.70 -5.51
CA GLU A 51 38.52 6.54 -4.84
C GLU A 51 39.23 6.89 -3.52
N SER A 52 39.61 8.16 -3.30
CA SER A 52 40.27 8.60 -2.06
C SER A 52 39.31 9.11 -0.97
N LEU A 53 38.01 9.19 -1.25
CA LEU A 53 36.98 9.77 -0.36
C LEU A 53 35.98 8.75 0.21
N GLN A 54 36.11 7.46 -0.12
CA GLN A 54 35.26 6.42 0.46
C GLN A 54 35.48 6.25 1.98
N ASP A 55 36.65 6.61 2.50
CA ASP A 55 36.98 6.49 3.93
C ASP A 55 36.47 7.65 4.81
N GLU A 56 36.30 8.87 4.28
CA GLU A 56 35.86 10.03 5.10
C GLU A 56 34.33 10.13 5.27
N SER A 57 33.53 9.55 4.36
CA SER A 57 32.07 9.66 4.42
C SER A 57 31.41 8.88 5.58
N ASP A 58 32.11 7.88 6.12
CA ASP A 58 31.61 7.04 7.21
C ASP A 58 31.76 7.72 8.59
N GLU A 59 32.59 8.76 8.72
CA GLU A 59 32.81 9.45 10.01
C GLU A 59 31.57 10.22 10.51
N THR A 60 30.63 10.54 9.63
CA THR A 60 29.42 11.31 9.98
C THR A 60 28.24 10.43 10.41
N LEU A 61 28.31 9.12 10.14
CA LEU A 61 27.23 8.17 10.42
C LEU A 61 27.47 7.45 11.74
N ALA A 62 26.47 7.47 12.60
CA ALA A 62 26.53 6.79 13.89
C ALA A 62 25.22 6.04 14.17
N VAL A 63 25.29 5.08 15.09
CA VAL A 63 24.10 4.46 15.67
C VAL A 63 23.87 5.08 17.04
N ALA A 64 22.65 5.56 17.27
CA ALA A 64 22.24 6.12 18.55
C ALA A 64 20.97 5.43 19.06
N GLU A 65 20.84 5.30 20.38
CA GLU A 65 19.67 4.70 21.00
C GLU A 65 18.61 5.75 21.33
N TYR A 66 17.39 5.53 20.88
CA TYR A 66 16.22 6.32 21.21
C TYR A 66 15.11 5.38 21.67
N ASN A 67 14.65 5.52 22.91
CA ASN A 67 13.60 4.66 23.51
C ASN A 67 13.92 3.17 23.37
N GLY A 68 15.20 2.82 23.57
CA GLY A 68 15.70 1.46 23.44
C GLY A 68 15.69 0.92 22.01
N ILE A 69 15.50 1.75 20.98
CA ILE A 69 15.62 1.40 19.56
C ILE A 69 16.89 2.05 19.01
N GLY A 70 17.78 1.25 18.40
CA GLY A 70 18.95 1.79 17.70
C GLY A 70 18.52 2.44 16.39
N ARG A 71 18.98 3.64 16.10
CA ARG A 71 18.70 4.36 14.85
C ARG A 71 20.00 4.77 14.20
N LEU A 72 20.03 4.70 12.87
CA LEU A 72 21.11 5.31 12.10
C LEU A 72 20.88 6.83 12.07
N ILE A 73 21.85 7.57 12.59
CA ILE A 73 21.85 9.03 12.60
C ILE A 73 23.04 9.55 11.79
N SER A 74 22.87 10.74 11.22
CA SER A 74 23.93 11.53 10.64
C SER A 74 24.08 12.78 11.48
N SER A 75 25.32 13.07 11.86
CA SER A 75 25.66 14.33 12.50
C SER A 75 26.14 15.32 11.45
N GLN A 76 25.53 16.50 11.41
CA GLN A 76 25.97 17.60 10.55
C GLN A 76 26.53 18.70 11.43
N VAL A 77 27.71 19.20 11.08
CA VAL A 77 28.30 20.38 11.74
C VAL A 77 27.62 21.60 11.14
N VAL A 78 26.81 22.30 11.95
CA VAL A 78 26.25 23.59 11.54
C VAL A 78 27.37 24.62 11.59
N GLU A 79 27.61 25.33 10.47
CA GLU A 79 28.75 26.25 10.26
C GLU A 79 28.89 27.37 11.32
N ASP A 80 27.87 27.61 12.15
CA ASP A 80 27.86 28.66 13.17
C ASP A 80 28.23 28.20 14.60
N GLY A 81 28.73 26.97 14.74
CA GLY A 81 29.62 26.63 15.87
C GLY A 81 29.01 26.41 17.25
N MET A 82 27.73 26.07 17.42
CA MET A 82 27.24 25.69 18.77
C MET A 82 26.35 24.46 18.95
N GLU A 83 25.72 23.83 17.96
CA GLU A 83 25.01 22.56 18.22
C GLU A 83 25.14 21.56 17.06
N MET A 84 25.55 20.32 17.38
CA MET A 84 25.46 19.18 16.46
C MET A 84 24.05 18.61 16.56
N GLU A 85 23.19 18.89 15.58
CA GLU A 85 21.90 18.22 15.47
C GLU A 85 22.10 16.83 14.83
N ALA A 86 21.77 15.79 15.59
CA ALA A 86 21.72 14.43 15.09
C ALA A 86 20.39 14.20 14.37
N ASN A 87 20.45 13.98 13.06
CA ASN A 87 19.28 13.72 12.24
C ASN A 87 19.17 12.24 11.89
N GLU A 88 17.96 11.68 11.98
CA GLU A 88 17.71 10.32 11.52
C GLU A 88 17.97 10.22 10.01
N VAL A 89 18.70 9.18 9.62
CA VAL A 89 19.04 8.92 8.24
C VAL A 89 17.85 8.27 7.53
N VAL A 90 17.25 9.02 6.59
CA VAL A 90 16.11 8.57 5.78
C VAL A 90 16.51 8.45 4.32
N VAL A 91 16.44 7.23 3.80
CA VAL A 91 16.90 6.86 2.46
C VAL A 91 15.71 6.60 1.55
N SER A 92 15.84 6.91 0.25
CA SER A 92 14.80 6.62 -0.73
C SER A 92 15.19 5.44 -1.62
N LEU A 93 14.29 4.47 -1.79
CA LEU A 93 14.42 3.31 -2.66
C LEU A 93 13.20 3.21 -3.60
N GLN A 94 13.44 2.97 -4.89
CA GLN A 94 12.38 2.76 -5.86
C GLN A 94 12.18 1.28 -6.17
N GLY A 95 10.94 0.89 -6.41
CA GLY A 95 10.61 -0.47 -6.81
C GLY A 95 9.14 -0.64 -7.15
N ILE A 96 8.77 -1.88 -7.44
CA ILE A 96 7.41 -2.27 -7.77
C ILE A 96 6.76 -2.94 -6.56
N VAL A 97 5.57 -2.50 -6.16
CA VAL A 97 4.85 -3.11 -5.04
C VAL A 97 4.47 -4.55 -5.38
N THR A 98 4.97 -5.53 -4.63
CA THR A 98 4.63 -6.95 -4.79
C THR A 98 3.66 -7.44 -3.72
N SER A 99 3.69 -6.81 -2.55
CA SER A 99 2.78 -7.05 -1.42
C SER A 99 2.58 -5.76 -0.64
N LYS A 100 1.41 -5.59 -0.03
CA LYS A 100 1.12 -4.44 0.82
C LYS A 100 0.15 -4.81 1.95
N ASP A 101 0.35 -4.16 3.09
CA ASP A 101 -0.54 -4.15 4.26
C ASP A 101 -0.64 -2.69 4.71
N LEU A 102 -1.57 -1.96 4.09
CA LEU A 102 -1.74 -0.51 4.24
C LEU A 102 -3.20 -0.20 4.60
N PRO A 103 -3.46 0.90 5.34
CA PRO A 103 -4.80 1.32 5.67
C PRO A 103 -5.66 1.66 4.46
N PRO A 104 -7.00 1.73 4.62
CA PRO A 104 -7.75 1.47 5.84
C PRO A 104 -7.79 -0.03 6.16
N PHE A 105 -7.52 -0.39 7.43
CA PHE A 105 -7.70 -1.76 7.87
C PHE A 105 -9.19 -1.99 8.14
N ARG A 106 -9.83 -2.76 7.26
CA ARG A 106 -11.27 -3.05 7.35
C ARG A 106 -11.50 -4.44 7.92
N GLY A 107 -12.57 -4.59 8.70
CA GLY A 107 -13.04 -5.87 9.21
C GLY A 107 -13.06 -5.94 10.73
N ARG A 108 -13.28 -7.15 11.26
CA ARG A 108 -13.31 -7.37 12.71
C ARG A 108 -11.90 -7.24 13.29
N VAL A 109 -11.68 -6.18 14.05
CA VAL A 109 -10.45 -5.98 14.83
C VAL A 109 -10.38 -7.08 15.89
N ASN A 110 -9.23 -7.75 15.98
CA ASN A 110 -8.93 -8.67 17.07
C ASN A 110 -8.04 -7.93 18.08
N PRO A 111 -8.57 -7.57 19.26
CA PRO A 111 -7.79 -6.82 20.26
C PRO A 111 -6.49 -7.52 20.67
N ALA A 112 -6.45 -8.86 20.70
CA ALA A 112 -5.24 -9.59 21.07
C ALA A 112 -4.11 -9.46 20.03
N LYS A 113 -4.43 -9.04 18.79
CA LYS A 113 -3.47 -8.90 17.70
C LYS A 113 -3.12 -7.44 17.37
N ILE A 114 -3.72 -6.46 18.06
CA ILE A 114 -3.59 -5.04 17.73
C ILE A 114 -2.13 -4.55 17.79
N GLN A 115 -1.33 -5.08 18.71
CA GLN A 115 0.11 -4.78 18.83
C GLN A 115 0.95 -5.18 17.60
N PHE A 116 0.42 -6.05 16.73
CA PHE A 116 1.10 -6.51 15.52
C PHE A 116 0.67 -5.76 14.26
N TYR A 117 -0.26 -4.81 14.38
CA TYR A 117 -0.68 -3.98 13.26
C TYR A 117 0.50 -3.10 12.83
N ARG A 118 0.73 -3.06 11.53
CA ARG A 118 1.86 -2.36 10.92
C ARG A 118 1.48 -1.84 9.54
N HIS A 119 2.11 -0.75 9.14
CA HIS A 119 2.17 -0.35 7.75
C HIS A 119 3.28 -1.17 7.10
N ALA A 120 2.99 -2.01 6.12
CA ALA A 120 4.02 -2.80 5.45
C ALA A 120 3.87 -2.76 3.93
N VAL A 121 5.00 -2.70 3.25
CA VAL A 121 5.11 -2.82 1.80
C VAL A 121 6.30 -3.69 1.47
N THR A 122 6.11 -4.58 0.51
CA THR A 122 7.20 -5.31 -0.12
C THR A 122 7.37 -4.76 -1.52
N ILE A 123 8.57 -4.27 -1.84
CA ILE A 123 8.90 -3.80 -3.19
C ILE A 123 9.90 -4.72 -3.88
N ALA A 124 9.76 -4.93 -5.18
CA ALA A 124 10.74 -5.60 -6.01
C ALA A 124 11.67 -4.57 -6.67
N VAL A 125 12.97 -4.85 -6.60
CA VAL A 125 14.02 -4.16 -7.36
C VAL A 125 14.53 -5.14 -8.41
N ILE A 126 14.35 -4.77 -9.68
CA ILE A 126 14.60 -5.68 -10.82
C ILE A 126 15.98 -5.46 -11.42
N ASP A 127 16.50 -4.24 -11.35
CA ASP A 127 17.86 -3.95 -11.79
C ASP A 127 18.85 -4.59 -10.81
N GLU A 128 19.55 -5.62 -11.29
CA GLU A 128 20.53 -6.39 -10.52
C GLU A 128 21.69 -5.51 -10.05
N ALA A 129 22.23 -4.65 -10.92
CA ALA A 129 23.35 -3.77 -10.58
C ALA A 129 22.97 -2.71 -9.54
N VAL A 130 21.74 -2.19 -9.61
CA VAL A 130 21.20 -1.31 -8.55
C VAL A 130 21.01 -2.10 -7.27
N CYS A 131 20.48 -3.32 -7.36
CA CYS A 131 20.24 -4.16 -6.20
C CYS A 131 21.54 -4.52 -5.47
N GLU A 132 22.58 -4.93 -6.18
CA GLU A 132 23.90 -5.25 -5.60
C GLU A 132 24.46 -4.07 -4.83
N LYS A 133 24.42 -2.86 -5.42
CA LYS A 133 24.84 -1.63 -4.73
C LYS A 133 24.02 -1.35 -3.48
N VAL A 134 22.71 -1.56 -3.52
CA VAL A 134 21.84 -1.39 -2.35
C VAL A 134 22.21 -2.40 -1.26
N LEU A 135 22.42 -3.67 -1.62
CA LEU A 135 22.81 -4.73 -0.67
C LEU A 135 24.18 -4.47 -0.04
N GLU A 136 25.16 -4.01 -0.82
CA GLU A 136 26.48 -3.59 -0.34
C GLU A 136 26.35 -2.49 0.72
N ARG A 137 25.57 -1.44 0.44
CA ARG A 137 25.33 -0.33 1.38
C ARG A 137 24.60 -0.78 2.64
N ILE A 138 23.65 -1.69 2.51
CA ILE A 138 22.97 -2.30 3.65
C ILE A 138 23.97 -3.11 4.49
N GLY A 139 24.92 -3.79 3.87
CA GLY A 139 26.04 -4.46 4.55
C GLY A 139 26.89 -3.49 5.38
N HIS A 140 27.19 -2.30 4.84
CA HIS A 140 27.92 -1.26 5.57
C HIS A 140 27.13 -0.78 6.79
N VAL A 141 25.84 -0.48 6.62
CA VAL A 141 24.96 -0.10 7.74
C VAL A 141 24.90 -1.21 8.79
N GLN A 142 24.76 -2.47 8.36
CA GLN A 142 24.76 -3.60 9.29
C GLN A 142 26.07 -3.68 10.09
N ASN A 143 27.21 -3.39 9.46
CA ASN A 143 28.50 -3.33 10.14
C ASN A 143 28.56 -2.19 11.17
N LEU A 144 27.97 -1.03 10.90
CA LEU A 144 27.86 0.05 11.90
C LEU A 144 27.04 -0.40 13.12
N PHE A 145 25.90 -1.07 12.91
CA PHE A 145 25.11 -1.63 14.01
C PHE A 145 25.86 -2.71 14.78
N LYS A 146 26.59 -3.60 14.09
CA LYS A 146 27.43 -4.62 14.74
C LYS A 146 28.56 -4.02 15.55
N ARG A 147 29.22 -2.97 15.06
CA ARG A 147 30.27 -2.26 15.81
C ARG A 147 29.70 -1.58 17.06
N HIS A 148 28.51 -0.99 16.95
CA HIS A 148 27.86 -0.31 18.08
C HIS A 148 27.38 -1.30 19.16
N TYR A 149 26.76 -2.41 18.76
CA TYR A 149 26.18 -3.37 19.72
C TYR A 149 27.10 -4.52 20.11
N GLY A 150 28.11 -4.84 19.31
CA GLY A 150 28.93 -6.05 19.43
C GLY A 150 28.56 -7.10 18.37
N ASP A 151 29.59 -7.79 17.85
CA ASP A 151 29.39 -8.85 16.88
C ASP A 151 28.66 -10.05 17.50
N GLY A 152 27.76 -10.67 16.75
CA GLY A 152 26.88 -11.75 17.23
C GLY A 152 25.65 -11.31 18.04
N LEU A 153 25.54 -10.01 18.40
CA LEU A 153 24.32 -9.45 19.01
C LEU A 153 23.35 -8.86 17.99
N VAL A 154 23.80 -8.59 16.75
CA VAL A 154 22.93 -8.15 15.66
C VAL A 154 22.62 -9.35 14.75
N ASP A 155 21.35 -9.74 14.68
CA ASP A 155 20.88 -10.81 13.81
C ASP A 155 21.09 -10.45 12.33
N ALA A 156 21.18 -11.48 11.48
CA ALA A 156 21.28 -11.31 10.04
C ALA A 156 20.08 -10.54 9.47
N CYS A 157 20.34 -9.68 8.48
CA CYS A 157 19.32 -8.95 7.75
C CYS A 157 18.39 -9.93 7.03
N ALA A 158 17.12 -9.98 7.46
CA ALA A 158 16.10 -10.87 6.91
C ALA A 158 14.96 -10.10 6.23
N PHE A 159 15.24 -8.87 5.75
CA PHE A 159 14.28 -8.03 5.04
C PHE A 159 14.47 -8.05 3.52
N THR A 160 15.40 -8.86 3.01
CA THR A 160 15.62 -9.07 1.57
C THR A 160 15.35 -10.51 1.19
N THR A 161 14.61 -10.75 0.11
CA THR A 161 14.37 -12.10 -0.43
C THR A 161 14.67 -12.12 -1.92
N TYR A 162 15.53 -13.05 -2.34
CA TYR A 162 15.75 -13.32 -3.75
C TYR A 162 14.61 -14.21 -4.29
N VAL A 163 13.99 -13.78 -5.38
CA VAL A 163 12.91 -14.52 -6.03
C VAL A 163 13.41 -15.00 -7.39
N PRO A 164 13.67 -16.31 -7.56
CA PRO A 164 14.05 -16.86 -8.85
C PRO A 164 12.84 -16.93 -9.79
N GLY A 165 13.07 -16.71 -11.09
CA GLY A 165 12.02 -16.78 -12.10
C GLY A 165 12.55 -16.55 -13.52
N LYS A 166 11.64 -16.32 -14.47
CA LYS A 166 12.01 -15.90 -15.84
C LYS A 166 12.83 -14.61 -15.81
N THR A 167 12.38 -13.67 -14.98
CA THR A 167 13.17 -12.53 -14.52
C THR A 167 13.34 -12.69 -13.03
N SER A 168 14.57 -12.88 -12.58
CA SER A 168 14.91 -12.91 -11.16
C SER A 168 14.98 -11.49 -10.61
N TYR A 169 14.61 -11.31 -9.34
CA TYR A 169 14.63 -10.01 -8.67
C TYR A 169 14.76 -10.19 -7.16
N ASN A 170 15.16 -9.11 -6.47
CA ASN A 170 15.16 -9.06 -5.02
C ASN A 170 13.96 -8.25 -4.52
N THR A 171 13.37 -8.71 -3.43
CA THR A 171 12.30 -7.97 -2.74
C THR A 171 12.78 -7.43 -1.41
N PHE A 172 12.33 -6.23 -1.06
CA PHE A 172 12.63 -5.56 0.20
C PHE A 172 11.35 -5.42 1.02
N ASP A 173 11.34 -6.01 2.21
CA ASP A 173 10.25 -5.91 3.18
C ASP A 173 10.46 -4.70 4.08
N ILE A 174 9.61 -3.69 3.91
CA ILE A 174 9.71 -2.40 4.60
C ILE A 174 8.45 -2.22 5.43
N SER A 175 8.57 -1.97 6.73
CA SER A 175 7.39 -1.84 7.58
C SER A 175 7.58 -0.93 8.79
N ASN A 176 6.51 -0.32 9.26
CA ASN A 176 6.50 0.47 10.48
C ASN A 176 5.38 0.04 11.44
N ARG A 177 5.74 0.00 12.74
CA ARG A 177 4.86 -0.08 13.91
C ARG A 177 3.64 0.83 13.76
N MET A 178 2.39 0.35 13.77
CA MET A 178 1.27 1.29 13.99
C MET A 178 1.23 1.76 15.43
N PHE A 179 1.59 0.90 16.37
CA PHE A 179 1.51 1.22 17.78
C PHE A 179 2.77 0.75 18.52
N LYS A 180 3.06 1.45 19.62
CA LYS A 180 4.03 1.06 20.64
C LYS A 180 3.35 1.01 22.00
N LYS A 181 3.96 0.36 22.99
CA LYS A 181 3.40 0.39 24.36
C LYS A 181 3.57 1.80 24.92
N LYS A 182 2.62 2.26 25.73
CA LYS A 182 2.69 3.59 26.36
C LYS A 182 3.95 3.78 27.21
N LEU A 183 4.46 2.72 27.83
CA LEU A 183 5.72 2.72 28.59
C LEU A 183 6.95 2.98 27.71
N ASP A 184 6.92 2.54 26.46
CA ASP A 184 8.04 2.67 25.51
C ASP A 184 8.00 4.01 24.75
N ALA A 185 6.96 4.82 24.96
CA ALA A 185 6.77 6.09 24.28
C ALA A 185 7.48 7.27 24.97
N ASP A 186 8.01 7.10 26.17
CA ASP A 186 8.82 8.08 26.95
C ASP A 186 8.51 9.56 26.69
N GLY A 187 7.30 10.01 27.04
CA GLY A 187 6.89 11.41 26.90
C GLY A 187 6.60 11.89 25.47
N GLU A 188 6.73 11.03 24.44
CA GLU A 188 6.33 11.34 23.07
C GLU A 188 4.84 11.74 23.01
N GLN A 189 4.54 12.73 22.17
CA GLN A 189 3.18 13.17 21.95
C GLN A 189 2.36 12.05 21.30
N VAL A 190 1.32 11.60 22.01
CA VAL A 190 0.35 10.64 21.49
C VAL A 190 -0.49 11.31 20.40
N ARG A 191 -0.60 10.64 19.26
CA ARG A 191 -1.38 11.08 18.10
C ARG A 191 -2.55 10.13 17.88
N LEU A 192 -3.70 10.67 17.50
CA LEU A 192 -4.88 9.88 17.18
C LEU A 192 -4.80 9.40 15.74
N LEU A 193 -5.24 8.16 15.49
CA LEU A 193 -5.41 7.68 14.13
C LEU A 193 -6.48 8.50 13.39
N GLY A 194 -6.13 8.97 12.20
CA GLY A 194 -7.08 9.64 11.31
C GLY A 194 -8.11 8.67 10.73
N ARG A 195 -9.26 9.20 10.29
CA ARG A 195 -10.34 8.41 9.64
C ARG A 195 -9.90 7.67 8.38
N VAL A 196 -8.83 8.14 7.74
CA VAL A 196 -8.25 7.46 6.57
C VAL A 196 -7.63 6.11 6.97
N ALA A 197 -7.04 6.03 8.16
CA ALA A 197 -6.41 4.82 8.66
C ALA A 197 -7.39 3.91 9.41
N ASP A 198 -8.25 4.51 10.23
CA ASP A 198 -9.26 3.83 11.05
C ASP A 198 -10.64 4.49 10.86
N PRO A 199 -11.38 4.13 9.78
CA PRO A 199 -12.67 4.76 9.47
C PRO A 199 -13.72 4.62 10.57
N ASP A 200 -13.69 3.49 11.29
CA ASP A 200 -14.71 3.12 12.28
C ASP A 200 -14.26 3.43 13.73
N GLY A 201 -13.00 3.84 13.94
CA GLY A 201 -12.41 4.08 15.26
C GLY A 201 -12.14 2.80 16.07
N ALA A 202 -12.37 1.63 15.49
CA ALA A 202 -12.30 0.35 16.19
C ALA A 202 -10.85 -0.06 16.51
N ILE A 203 -9.90 0.35 15.67
CA ILE A 203 -8.48 0.04 15.84
C ILE A 203 -7.90 0.89 16.97
N GLN A 204 -8.21 2.19 16.98
CA GLN A 204 -7.81 3.12 18.04
C GLN A 204 -8.40 2.67 19.38
N ALA A 205 -9.71 2.37 19.44
CA ALA A 205 -10.35 1.90 20.66
C ALA A 205 -9.72 0.60 21.19
N ALA A 206 -9.38 -0.34 20.30
CA ALA A 206 -8.68 -1.56 20.67
C ALA A 206 -7.25 -1.29 21.16
N ALA A 207 -6.51 -0.36 20.53
CA ALA A 207 -5.18 0.03 20.96
C ALA A 207 -5.20 0.65 22.37
N ASP A 208 -6.13 1.58 22.60
CA ASP A 208 -6.29 2.27 23.89
C ASP A 208 -6.60 1.27 25.02
N SER A 209 -7.49 0.31 24.76
CA SER A 209 -7.83 -0.76 25.71
C SER A 209 -6.64 -1.66 26.10
N ASN A 210 -5.63 -1.74 25.23
CA ASN A 210 -4.41 -2.54 25.45
C ASN A 210 -3.21 -1.68 25.92
N GLY A 211 -3.43 -0.40 26.25
CA GLY A 211 -2.36 0.50 26.69
C GLY A 211 -1.32 0.78 25.60
N LEU A 212 -1.74 0.72 24.34
CA LEU A 212 -0.91 1.04 23.19
C LEU A 212 -1.17 2.47 22.72
N VAL A 213 -0.13 3.10 22.20
CA VAL A 213 -0.19 4.48 21.69
C VAL A 213 0.39 4.56 20.29
N HIS A 214 -0.16 5.47 19.49
CA HIS A 214 0.39 5.86 18.21
C HIS A 214 1.11 7.21 18.40
N THR A 215 2.34 7.32 17.92
CA THR A 215 3.14 8.56 18.04
C THR A 215 3.69 8.98 16.68
N ALA A 216 4.37 10.12 16.61
CA ALA A 216 4.99 10.63 15.38
C ALA A 216 5.92 9.61 14.70
N ASP A 217 6.60 8.78 15.48
CA ASP A 217 7.50 7.74 14.95
C ASP A 217 6.75 6.59 14.27
N ASN A 218 5.47 6.38 14.61
CA ASN A 218 4.61 5.36 14.01
C ASN A 218 3.92 5.83 12.73
N GLU A 219 4.02 7.11 12.40
CA GLU A 219 3.38 7.67 11.22
C GLU A 219 4.10 7.26 9.94
N VAL A 220 3.30 7.11 8.88
CA VAL A 220 3.78 6.90 7.52
C VAL A 220 3.06 7.90 6.62
N PHE A 221 3.83 8.66 5.86
CA PHE A 221 3.29 9.63 4.92
C PHE A 221 3.06 9.01 3.55
N PHE A 222 1.95 9.38 2.91
CA PHE A 222 1.57 8.85 1.60
C PHE A 222 1.47 9.99 0.61
N PHE A 223 2.07 9.81 -0.57
CA PHE A 223 2.13 10.82 -1.61
C PHE A 223 1.76 10.27 -2.98
N GLU A 224 1.18 11.12 -3.82
CA GLU A 224 0.94 10.87 -5.24
C GLU A 224 1.77 11.85 -6.07
N ARG A 225 2.53 11.34 -7.04
CA ARG A 225 3.28 12.17 -7.96
C ARG A 225 2.35 12.72 -9.04
N LYS A 226 2.19 14.05 -9.10
CA LYS A 226 1.42 14.74 -10.13
C LYS A 226 2.29 15.69 -10.92
N LYS A 227 2.06 15.74 -12.23
CA LYS A 227 2.66 16.76 -13.09
C LYS A 227 1.91 18.07 -12.87
N ASP A 228 2.65 19.12 -12.52
CA ASP A 228 2.12 20.47 -12.45
C ASP A 228 1.70 20.90 -13.87
N PRO A 229 0.41 21.26 -14.09
CA PRO A 229 -0.08 21.63 -15.41
C PRO A 229 0.56 22.92 -15.94
N ILE A 230 1.04 23.80 -15.06
CA ILE A 230 1.58 25.10 -15.41
C ILE A 230 3.09 25.01 -15.65
N LYS A 231 3.82 24.41 -14.69
CA LYS A 231 5.30 24.35 -14.72
C LYS A 231 5.83 23.14 -15.49
N GLY A 232 4.98 22.14 -15.74
CA GLY A 232 5.40 20.86 -16.30
C GLY A 232 6.26 19.99 -15.37
N GLN A 233 6.61 20.50 -14.17
CA GLN A 233 7.42 19.81 -13.17
C GLN A 233 6.58 18.80 -12.37
N TYR A 234 7.20 17.72 -11.94
CA TYR A 234 6.54 16.75 -11.06
C TYR A 234 6.62 17.20 -9.59
N ARG A 235 5.50 17.10 -8.88
CA ARG A 235 5.42 17.33 -7.43
C ARG A 235 4.72 16.17 -6.73
N PHE A 236 5.15 15.87 -5.52
CA PHE A 236 4.44 14.96 -4.63
C PHE A 236 3.37 15.73 -3.86
N ILE A 237 2.14 15.25 -3.91
CA ILE A 237 1.03 15.77 -3.10
C ILE A 237 0.60 14.70 -2.10
N ALA A 238 0.14 15.11 -0.92
CA ALA A 238 -0.38 14.17 0.07
C ALA A 238 -1.55 13.36 -0.52
N ALA A 239 -1.59 12.06 -0.19
CA ALA A 239 -2.57 11.13 -0.71
C ALA A 239 -3.03 10.14 0.37
N GLU A 240 -4.10 9.41 0.07
CA GLU A 240 -4.55 8.31 0.92
C GLU A 240 -3.83 7.00 0.58
N PRO A 241 -3.63 6.07 1.53
CA PRO A 241 -2.98 4.79 1.28
C PRO A 241 -3.80 3.85 0.37
N THR A 242 -5.08 4.17 0.13
CA THR A 242 -5.99 3.41 -0.74
C THR A 242 -5.57 3.40 -2.21
N ILE A 243 -4.80 4.42 -2.65
CA ILE A 243 -4.41 4.57 -4.07
C ILE A 243 -3.39 3.51 -4.50
N PHE A 244 -2.58 3.00 -3.58
CA PHE A 244 -1.50 2.06 -3.88
C PHE A 244 -2.07 0.68 -4.16
N GLN A 245 -1.57 0.01 -5.18
CA GLN A 245 -1.95 -1.32 -5.61
C GLN A 245 -0.72 -2.18 -5.88
N ILE A 246 -0.90 -3.50 -5.86
CA ILE A 246 0.15 -4.43 -6.28
C ILE A 246 0.41 -4.20 -7.77
N GLY A 247 1.68 -4.01 -8.12
CA GLY A 247 2.14 -3.66 -9.47
C GLY A 247 2.42 -2.18 -9.69
N ASP A 248 2.13 -1.31 -8.72
CA ASP A 248 2.48 0.11 -8.81
C ASP A 248 3.99 0.33 -8.67
N ILE A 249 4.51 1.31 -9.41
CA ILE A 249 5.87 1.81 -9.26
C ILE A 249 5.86 2.89 -8.18
N VAL A 250 6.68 2.69 -7.14
CA VAL A 250 6.70 3.54 -5.96
C VAL A 250 8.11 3.96 -5.57
N GLU A 251 8.20 5.13 -4.93
CA GLU A 251 9.35 5.58 -4.15
C GLU A 251 9.05 5.37 -2.68
N VAL A 252 9.88 4.59 -2.00
CA VAL A 252 9.76 4.32 -0.56
C VAL A 252 10.85 5.08 0.16
N GLN A 253 10.47 5.90 1.14
CA GLN A 253 11.43 6.44 2.10
C GLN A 253 11.47 5.54 3.33
N LEU A 254 12.66 5.14 3.73
CA LEU A 254 12.89 4.22 4.83
C LEU A 254 14.06 4.65 5.70
N SER A 255 14.06 4.23 6.95
CA SER A 255 15.16 4.40 7.90
C SER A 255 15.64 3.04 8.40
N PHE A 256 16.88 2.99 8.89
CA PHE A 256 17.46 1.79 9.47
C PHE A 256 17.27 1.77 10.97
N VAL A 257 16.61 0.72 11.48
CA VAL A 257 16.31 0.58 12.91
C VAL A 257 16.78 -0.77 13.47
N GLY A 258 17.43 -0.72 14.62
CA GLY A 258 17.87 -1.87 15.41
C GLY A 258 16.86 -2.18 16.52
N LEU A 259 15.93 -3.09 16.23
CA LEU A 259 14.87 -3.47 17.16
C LEU A 259 15.39 -4.44 18.23
N PRO A 260 15.06 -4.25 19.52
CA PRO A 260 15.42 -5.21 20.56
C PRO A 260 14.68 -6.55 20.39
N LEU A 261 15.41 -7.65 20.58
CA LEU A 261 14.89 -9.01 20.72
C LEU A 261 15.17 -9.54 22.12
N HIS A 262 14.68 -10.75 22.37
CA HIS A 262 15.05 -11.52 23.53
C HIS A 262 16.58 -11.77 23.58
N GLN A 263 17.13 -11.94 24.78
CA GLN A 263 18.57 -12.19 25.01
C GLN A 263 19.51 -11.06 24.59
N LYS A 264 19.08 -9.79 24.67
CA LYS A 264 19.88 -8.61 24.29
C LYS A 264 20.32 -8.59 22.82
N LYS A 265 19.74 -9.45 21.98
CA LYS A 265 19.95 -9.40 20.53
C LYS A 265 19.18 -8.25 19.92
N ARG A 266 19.63 -7.80 18.75
CA ARG A 266 19.07 -6.73 17.95
C ARG A 266 18.78 -7.24 16.55
N LYS A 267 17.65 -6.87 15.96
CA LYS A 267 17.33 -7.16 14.56
C LYS A 267 17.35 -5.85 13.80
N LEU A 268 18.23 -5.78 12.80
CA LEU A 268 18.19 -4.70 11.83
C LEU A 268 16.93 -4.84 10.97
N SER A 269 16.15 -3.76 10.87
CA SER A 269 14.90 -3.70 10.11
C SER A 269 14.82 -2.38 9.35
N LEU A 270 14.05 -2.38 8.27
CA LEU A 270 13.74 -1.18 7.49
C LEU A 270 12.41 -0.60 7.98
N ALA A 271 12.46 0.59 8.58
CA ALA A 271 11.28 1.30 9.04
C ALA A 271 10.71 2.19 7.93
N LEU A 272 9.45 1.95 7.57
CA LEU A 272 8.74 2.73 6.55
C LEU A 272 8.47 4.16 7.06
N ARG A 273 8.93 5.19 6.34
CA ARG A 273 8.70 6.60 6.66
C ARG A 273 7.71 7.26 5.71
N SER A 274 7.86 7.02 4.42
CA SER A 274 6.87 7.47 3.44
C SER A 274 6.80 6.58 2.22
N LEU A 275 5.69 6.71 1.49
CA LEU A 275 5.43 5.99 0.25
C LEU A 275 4.88 6.96 -0.80
N GLY A 276 5.59 7.12 -1.91
CA GLY A 276 5.22 7.98 -3.03
C GLY A 276 4.86 7.16 -4.27
N LEU A 277 3.65 7.35 -4.81
CA LEU A 277 3.22 6.72 -6.06
C LEU A 277 3.86 7.44 -7.25
N ILE A 278 4.71 6.76 -8.02
CA ILE A 278 5.35 7.29 -9.23
C ILE A 278 4.49 7.04 -10.46
N ASP A 279 4.05 5.79 -10.64
CA ASP A 279 3.25 5.33 -11.78
C ASP A 279 2.34 4.16 -11.38
N ALA A 280 1.06 4.27 -11.75
CA ALA A 280 0.03 3.27 -11.53
C ALA A 280 -0.46 2.59 -12.82
N LYS A 281 0.19 2.85 -13.95
CA LYS A 281 -0.22 2.32 -15.26
C LYS A 281 -0.31 0.79 -15.25
N TYR A 282 0.70 0.13 -14.69
CA TYR A 282 0.80 -1.34 -14.69
C TYR A 282 -0.27 -2.01 -13.82
N ALA A 283 -0.54 -1.49 -12.63
CA ALA A 283 -1.63 -2.03 -11.81
C ALA A 283 -3.00 -1.85 -12.46
N LYS A 284 -3.22 -0.72 -13.16
CA LYS A 284 -4.46 -0.48 -13.92
C LYS A 284 -4.61 -1.46 -15.07
N GLU A 285 -3.56 -1.67 -15.86
CA GLU A 285 -3.55 -2.64 -16.96
C GLU A 285 -3.79 -4.06 -16.46
N LEU A 286 -3.17 -4.46 -15.36
CA LEU A 286 -3.40 -5.76 -14.72
C LEU A 286 -4.85 -5.93 -14.28
N SER A 287 -5.43 -4.91 -13.63
CA SER A 287 -6.83 -4.94 -13.20
C SER A 287 -7.79 -5.08 -14.39
N LEU A 288 -7.52 -4.35 -15.49
CA LEU A 288 -8.28 -4.48 -16.74
C LEU A 288 -8.12 -5.86 -17.39
N ALA A 289 -6.91 -6.43 -17.38
CA ALA A 289 -6.66 -7.76 -17.90
C ALA A 289 -7.42 -8.83 -17.11
N LYS A 290 -7.37 -8.78 -15.77
CA LYS A 290 -8.14 -9.65 -14.87
C LYS A 290 -9.64 -9.53 -15.08
N PHE A 291 -10.13 -8.32 -15.30
CA PHE A 291 -11.54 -8.10 -15.60
C PHE A 291 -11.93 -8.77 -16.94
N LYS A 292 -11.11 -8.61 -17.98
CA LYS A 292 -11.35 -9.24 -19.30
C LYS A 292 -11.28 -10.76 -19.26
N THR A 293 -10.36 -11.35 -18.50
CA THR A 293 -10.24 -12.82 -18.36
C THR A 293 -11.31 -13.39 -17.43
N GLY A 294 -11.61 -12.71 -16.32
CA GLY A 294 -12.68 -13.07 -15.39
C GLY A 294 -14.08 -13.00 -16.01
N ALA A 295 -14.33 -12.04 -16.91
CA ALA A 295 -15.56 -11.96 -17.69
C ALA A 295 -15.73 -13.12 -18.69
N ARG A 296 -14.63 -13.81 -19.05
CA ARG A 296 -14.64 -15.00 -19.92
C ARG A 296 -14.78 -16.31 -19.13
N ALA A 297 -14.56 -16.31 -17.82
CA ALA A 297 -14.81 -17.45 -16.97
C ALA A 297 -16.33 -17.58 -16.75
N SER A 298 -16.97 -18.50 -17.49
CA SER A 298 -18.39 -18.82 -17.41
C SER A 298 -18.75 -19.49 -16.07
N GLY A 299 -18.72 -18.72 -14.98
CA GLY A 299 -19.42 -19.10 -13.76
C GLY A 299 -20.93 -19.02 -13.96
N PRO A 300 -21.74 -19.79 -13.19
CA PRO A 300 -23.18 -19.65 -13.25
C PRO A 300 -23.56 -18.19 -12.98
N PRO A 301 -24.53 -17.63 -13.74
CA PRO A 301 -24.85 -16.21 -13.67
C PRO A 301 -25.23 -15.85 -12.25
N ARG A 302 -24.37 -15.08 -11.57
CA ARG A 302 -24.77 -14.42 -10.33
C ARG A 302 -25.83 -13.39 -10.70
N SER A 303 -26.92 -13.32 -9.94
CA SER A 303 -27.96 -12.31 -10.11
C SER A 303 -27.31 -10.93 -9.99
N MET A 304 -27.00 -10.31 -11.13
CA MET A 304 -26.61 -8.93 -11.15
C MET A 304 -27.85 -8.11 -10.80
N LEU A 305 -27.74 -7.28 -9.78
CA LEU A 305 -28.76 -6.29 -9.44
C LEU A 305 -28.83 -5.29 -10.60
N LYS A 306 -29.72 -5.53 -11.58
CA LYS A 306 -30.05 -4.54 -12.60
C LYS A 306 -30.73 -3.37 -11.88
N ARG A 307 -30.01 -2.27 -11.69
CA ARG A 307 -30.65 -0.98 -11.42
C ARG A 307 -31.24 -0.50 -12.73
N SER A 308 -32.55 -0.58 -12.87
CA SER A 308 -33.26 0.14 -13.92
C SER A 308 -33.21 1.63 -13.57
N VAL A 309 -32.27 2.36 -14.15
CA VAL A 309 -32.34 3.82 -14.17
C VAL A 309 -33.27 4.16 -15.33
N GLY A 310 -34.55 4.37 -15.01
CA GLY A 310 -35.50 4.93 -15.96
C GLY A 310 -35.22 6.42 -16.08
N TYR A 311 -34.58 6.85 -17.16
CA TYR A 311 -34.85 8.20 -17.65
C TYR A 311 -36.28 8.15 -18.19
N THR A 312 -37.20 8.56 -17.34
CA THR A 312 -38.63 8.69 -17.60
C THR A 312 -38.87 9.83 -18.58
N GLU A 313 -38.68 9.59 -19.88
CA GLU A 313 -39.34 10.40 -20.93
C GLU A 313 -39.87 9.55 -22.10
N GLU A 314 -39.32 8.35 -22.38
CA GLU A 314 -39.82 7.52 -23.51
C GLU A 314 -40.97 6.55 -23.18
N ASN A 315 -41.37 6.40 -21.91
CA ASN A 315 -42.45 5.47 -21.53
C ASN A 315 -43.86 6.09 -21.50
N VAL A 316 -44.01 7.39 -21.83
CA VAL A 316 -45.33 8.02 -21.92
C VAL A 316 -46.15 7.39 -23.05
N SER A 317 -45.53 7.09 -24.20
CA SER A 317 -46.24 6.49 -25.35
C SER A 317 -46.71 5.06 -25.08
N ILE A 318 -45.95 4.27 -24.32
CA ILE A 318 -46.31 2.89 -23.99
C ILE A 318 -47.40 2.85 -22.91
N ALA A 319 -47.37 3.78 -21.95
CA ALA A 319 -48.42 3.90 -20.94
C ALA A 319 -49.73 4.43 -21.56
N GLU A 320 -49.67 5.45 -22.43
CA GLU A 320 -50.83 5.98 -23.15
C GLU A 320 -51.46 4.93 -24.08
N SER A 321 -50.64 4.17 -24.81
CA SER A 321 -51.15 3.11 -25.69
C SER A 321 -51.82 1.95 -24.94
N ARG A 322 -51.49 1.74 -23.65
CA ARG A 322 -52.16 0.75 -22.79
C ARG A 322 -53.41 1.28 -22.10
N MET A 323 -53.50 2.59 -21.87
CA MET A 323 -54.72 3.20 -21.32
C MET A 323 -55.79 3.45 -22.40
N ALA A 324 -55.39 3.62 -23.67
CA ALA A 324 -56.31 3.70 -24.80
C ALA A 324 -57.08 2.40 -25.08
N SER A 325 -56.62 1.25 -24.57
CA SER A 325 -57.34 -0.04 -24.72
C SER A 325 -58.28 -0.35 -23.56
N MET A 326 -58.48 0.58 -22.62
CA MET A 326 -59.42 0.47 -21.50
C MET A 326 -60.61 1.43 -21.67
N GLU A 327 -61.05 1.66 -22.91
CA GLU A 327 -62.33 2.29 -23.15
C GLU A 327 -63.42 1.26 -22.83
N VAL A 328 -64.17 1.51 -21.76
CA VAL A 328 -65.29 0.69 -21.30
C VAL A 328 -66.46 0.95 -22.24
N ASP A 329 -66.81 -0.03 -23.08
CA ASP A 329 -68.04 -0.03 -23.87
C ASP A 329 -69.24 -0.19 -22.93
N ASP A 330 -69.80 0.92 -22.47
CA ASP A 330 -71.14 0.97 -21.89
C ASP A 330 -72.18 0.91 -23.02
N LYS A 331 -72.55 -0.32 -23.43
CA LYS A 331 -73.78 -0.57 -24.19
C LYS A 331 -74.61 -1.70 -23.60
N ASP A 332 -75.65 -1.23 -22.94
CA ASP A 332 -76.89 -1.87 -22.53
C ASP A 332 -77.64 -2.55 -23.70
N ASN A 333 -78.02 -3.83 -23.56
CA ASN A 333 -79.36 -4.39 -23.88
C ASN A 333 -79.40 -5.93 -23.97
N GLY A 334 -80.30 -6.53 -23.17
CA GLY A 334 -81.48 -7.22 -23.73
C GLY A 334 -81.43 -8.70 -24.13
N ASP A 335 -81.96 -9.54 -23.23
CA ASP A 335 -82.88 -10.68 -23.43
C ASP A 335 -82.44 -12.05 -24.00
N LYS A 336 -82.55 -13.05 -23.09
CA LYS A 336 -83.22 -14.38 -23.15
C LYS A 336 -82.97 -15.36 -24.32
N ALA A 337 -82.45 -16.54 -24.00
CA ALA A 337 -83.24 -17.78 -23.75
C ALA A 337 -82.46 -19.09 -24.04
N GLY A 338 -82.53 -20.06 -23.12
CA GLY A 338 -82.76 -21.48 -23.47
C GLY A 338 -81.62 -22.51 -23.36
N GLY A 339 -81.84 -23.50 -22.47
CA GLY A 339 -81.29 -24.88 -22.56
C GLY A 339 -79.97 -25.13 -21.82
N ALA A 340 -79.93 -25.61 -20.57
CA ALA A 340 -80.28 -26.94 -20.03
C ALA A 340 -79.29 -28.09 -20.36
N ASP A 341 -79.04 -28.89 -19.32
CA ASP A 341 -78.31 -30.18 -19.24
C ASP A 341 -76.76 -30.14 -19.27
N ALA A 342 -76.01 -30.84 -18.40
CA ALA A 342 -76.32 -31.81 -17.37
C ALA A 342 -75.17 -31.91 -16.33
N SER A 343 -75.51 -32.45 -15.15
CA SER A 343 -74.74 -33.28 -14.19
C SER A 343 -73.22 -33.45 -14.39
N SER A 344 -72.34 -33.50 -13.37
CA SER A 344 -72.46 -34.27 -12.12
C SER A 344 -71.27 -34.02 -11.17
N SER A 345 -71.57 -34.03 -9.87
CA SER A 345 -70.85 -34.73 -8.78
C SER A 345 -69.36 -34.46 -8.44
N LYS A 346 -69.20 -33.96 -7.21
CA LYS A 346 -68.43 -34.53 -6.08
C LYS A 346 -66.89 -34.49 -6.04
N ALA A 347 -66.45 -33.85 -4.97
CA ALA A 347 -65.62 -34.37 -3.87
C ALA A 347 -64.11 -34.10 -3.87
N ASP A 348 -63.72 -33.40 -2.79
CA ASP A 348 -62.62 -33.71 -1.88
C ASP A 348 -61.32 -34.29 -2.45
N SER A 349 -60.20 -33.59 -2.21
CA SER A 349 -59.40 -33.85 -1.00
C SER A 349 -58.02 -33.18 -1.01
N ASN A 350 -57.65 -32.75 0.19
CA ASN A 350 -56.32 -32.78 0.80
C ASN A 350 -55.11 -32.05 0.17
N LYS A 351 -54.82 -30.92 0.84
CA LYS A 351 -53.49 -30.49 1.31
C LYS A 351 -52.55 -31.66 1.65
N LYS A 352 -51.31 -31.61 1.16
CA LYS A 352 -50.12 -31.92 1.98
C LYS A 352 -48.87 -31.21 1.43
N ARG A 353 -48.25 -30.44 2.32
CA ARG A 353 -47.04 -29.64 2.19
C ARG A 353 -45.85 -30.53 2.55
N PRO A 354 -44.74 -30.59 1.78
CA PRO A 354 -43.55 -31.31 2.23
C PRO A 354 -42.54 -30.36 2.90
N GLU A 355 -42.16 -30.72 4.13
CA GLU A 355 -40.94 -30.24 4.80
C GLU A 355 -39.69 -30.76 4.08
N LYS A 356 -38.71 -29.89 3.84
CA LYS A 356 -37.35 -30.29 3.43
C LYS A 356 -36.40 -30.14 4.60
N LYS A 357 -35.90 -31.29 5.07
CA LYS A 357 -34.78 -31.44 6.01
C LYS A 357 -33.46 -31.05 5.34
N ARG A 358 -32.60 -30.49 6.17
CA ARG A 358 -31.17 -30.23 5.96
C ARG A 358 -30.40 -31.53 5.76
N GLY A 359 -29.43 -31.48 4.87
CA GLY A 359 -28.20 -32.29 4.85
C GLY A 359 -27.04 -31.32 4.78
#